data_AF-A0A023F7Q2-F1
#
_entry.id   AF-A0A023F7Q2-F1
#
_cell.length_a   1.000
_cell.length_b   1.000
_cell.length_c   1.000
_cell.angle_alpha   90.00
_cell.angle_beta   90.00
_cell.angle_gamma   90.00
#
_symmetry.space_group_name_H-M   'P 1'
#
loop_
_entity.id
_entity.type
_entity.pdbx_description
1 polymer ?
#
loop_
_entity_poly.entity_id
_entity_poly.type
_entity_poly.pdbx_seq_one_letter_code
_entity_poly.pdbx_strand_id
1 'polypeptide(L)'
;ETFYMEESQRTDGNEEVKFVHSELVEITTKTLCDLIETDSLLKDLPKDVTLEEVTSQLALQHGQSMKVYVYKANGDCLPIVVGLGATVLDLKRAVRRHVTLMLERQGDSRCLSWRYVWRNNYLSFNGQPLENDSSALSEYGICNKGKLDFVKRFRTKSSIKHSNR
;
A
#
# COMPACT_ATOMS: atom_id res chain seq x y z
N GLU A 1 -38.41 43.70 54.58
CA GLU A 1 -37.43 42.61 54.72
C GLU A 1 -37.92 41.42 53.92
N THR A 2 -37.42 41.26 52.69
CA THR A 2 -37.54 40.07 51.81
C THR A 2 -36.59 40.36 50.64
N PHE A 3 -35.28 40.19 50.85
CA PHE A 3 -34.48 39.03 50.44
C PHE A 3 -34.56 38.79 48.92
N TYR A 4 -33.59 39.38 48.21
CA TYR A 4 -33.27 39.06 46.83
C TYR A 4 -32.80 37.60 46.76
N MET A 5 -33.50 36.76 45.99
CA MET A 5 -32.93 35.50 45.51
C MET A 5 -32.46 35.68 44.08
N GLU A 6 -31.14 35.58 43.93
CA GLU A 6 -30.40 35.64 42.69
C GLU A 6 -30.43 34.23 42.07
N GLU A 7 -31.32 34.02 41.10
CA GLU A 7 -31.35 32.79 40.31
C GLU A 7 -30.17 32.79 39.33
N SER A 8 -29.07 32.14 39.75
CA SER A 8 -27.91 31.89 38.92
C SER A 8 -28.28 30.95 37.77
N GLN A 9 -28.43 31.51 36.56
CA GLN A 9 -28.49 30.71 35.33
C GLN A 9 -27.12 30.07 35.08
N ARG A 10 -27.01 28.77 35.36
CA ARG A 10 -25.93 27.93 34.85
C ARG A 10 -26.16 27.73 33.36
N THR A 11 -25.40 28.44 32.53
CA THR A 11 -25.30 28.16 31.10
C THR A 11 -24.44 26.91 30.93
N ASP A 12 -25.08 25.76 30.75
CA ASP A 12 -24.43 24.54 30.26
C ASP A 12 -24.09 24.74 28.78
N GLY A 13 -22.92 25.34 28.54
CA GLY A 13 -22.41 25.69 27.22
C GLY A 13 -21.82 24.46 26.53
N ASN A 14 -22.67 23.59 26.01
CA ASN A 14 -22.27 22.61 25.00
C ASN A 14 -22.78 23.07 23.63
N GLU A 15 -22.10 24.08 23.06
CA GLU A 15 -22.33 24.47 21.68
C GLU A 15 -21.82 23.33 20.77
N GLU A 16 -22.75 22.61 20.16
CA GLU A 16 -22.46 21.51 19.24
C GLU A 16 -21.83 22.08 17.95
N VAL A 17 -20.49 22.13 17.92
CA VAL A 17 -19.73 22.65 16.77
C VAL A 17 -19.96 21.74 15.56
N LYS A 18 -20.69 22.24 14.56
CA LYS A 18 -20.90 21.55 13.28
C LYS A 18 -19.77 21.87 12.32
N PHE A 19 -18.92 20.89 12.06
CA PHE A 19 -17.88 20.98 11.03
C PHE A 19 -18.35 20.39 9.71
N VAL A 20 -17.89 20.96 8.59
CA VAL A 20 -18.01 20.33 7.27
C VAL A 20 -16.96 19.21 7.15
N HIS A 21 -17.25 18.14 6.39
CA HIS A 21 -16.32 17.02 6.23
C HIS A 21 -14.92 17.46 5.77
N SER A 22 -14.83 18.42 4.86
CA SER A 22 -13.54 18.95 4.38
C SER A 22 -12.73 19.62 5.50
N GLU A 23 -13.39 20.37 6.38
CA GLU A 23 -12.74 21.03 7.52
C GLU A 23 -12.25 20.00 8.53
N LEU A 24 -13.06 18.97 8.82
CA LEU A 24 -12.62 17.86 9.68
C LEU A 24 -11.41 17.14 9.10
N VAL A 25 -11.41 16.86 7.80
CA VAL A 25 -10.28 16.22 7.12
C VAL A 25 -9.04 17.11 7.21
N GLU A 26 -9.16 18.41 6.98
CA GLU A 26 -8.04 19.34 7.08
C GLU A 26 -7.48 19.44 8.50
N ILE A 27 -8.34 19.58 9.51
CA ILE A 27 -7.94 19.66 10.92
C ILE A 27 -7.25 18.36 11.36
N THR A 28 -7.83 17.20 11.02
CA THR A 28 -7.28 15.90 11.41
C THR A 28 -5.96 15.61 10.70
N THR A 29 -5.86 15.86 9.39
CA THR A 29 -4.62 15.66 8.64
C THR A 29 -3.51 16.56 9.14
N LYS A 30 -3.80 17.84 9.45
CA LYS A 30 -2.83 18.74 10.05
C LYS A 30 -2.36 18.25 11.42
N THR A 31 -3.29 17.87 12.30
CA THR A 31 -2.95 17.33 13.63
C THR A 31 -2.09 16.08 13.54
N LEU A 32 -2.38 15.18 12.60
CA LEU A 32 -1.56 13.98 12.36
C LEU A 32 -0.15 14.33 11.85
N CYS A 33 -0.02 15.30 10.93
CA CYS A 33 1.29 15.77 10.48
C CYS A 33 2.10 16.33 11.64
N ASP A 34 1.50 17.18 12.46
CA ASP A 34 2.16 17.78 13.62
C ASP A 34 2.62 16.72 14.63
N LEU A 35 1.80 15.68 14.88
CA LEU A 35 2.17 14.56 15.75
C LEU A 35 3.34 13.74 15.20
N ILE A 36 3.32 13.40 13.90
CA ILE A 36 4.39 12.63 13.25
C ILE A 36 5.72 13.39 13.28
N GLU A 37 5.70 14.72 13.12
CA GLU A 37 6.92 15.54 13.15
C GLU A 37 7.48 15.74 14.56
N THR A 38 6.60 15.91 15.56
CA THR A 38 6.98 16.27 16.92
C THR A 38 7.37 15.06 17.76
N ASP A 39 6.68 13.93 17.62
CA ASP A 39 6.94 12.74 18.42
C ASP A 39 8.19 12.00 17.92
N SER A 40 9.21 11.90 18.77
CA SER A 40 10.44 11.15 18.50
C SER A 40 10.24 9.70 18.09
N LEU A 41 9.13 9.07 18.52
CA LEU A 41 8.82 7.68 18.21
C LEU A 41 8.18 7.50 16.82
N LEU A 42 7.69 8.57 16.20
CA LEU A 42 6.96 8.52 14.92
C LEU A 42 7.74 9.13 13.76
N LYS A 43 8.97 9.63 14.00
CA LYS A 43 9.80 10.32 12.99
C LYS A 43 10.19 9.46 11.78
N ASP A 44 10.04 8.15 11.88
CA ASP A 44 10.31 7.19 10.81
C ASP A 44 9.10 6.96 9.89
N LEU A 45 7.92 7.48 10.23
CA LEU A 45 6.73 7.40 9.39
C LEU A 45 6.67 8.57 8.39
N PRO A 46 6.29 8.30 7.13
CA PRO A 46 6.01 9.37 6.17
C PRO A 46 4.78 10.19 6.62
N LYS A 47 4.73 11.46 6.24
CA LYS A 47 3.61 12.36 6.60
C LYS A 47 2.26 11.87 6.06
N ASP A 48 2.30 11.28 4.87
CA ASP A 48 1.17 10.68 4.17
C ASP A 48 1.16 9.15 4.37
N VAL A 49 1.54 8.69 5.56
CA VAL A 49 1.49 7.29 5.92
C VAL A 49 0.05 6.77 5.81
N THR A 50 -0.10 5.62 5.17
CA THR A 50 -1.40 4.94 5.07
C THR A 50 -1.57 3.95 6.21
N LEU A 51 -2.82 3.70 6.63
CA LEU A 51 -3.12 2.66 7.62
C LEU A 51 -2.56 1.29 7.21
N GLU A 52 -2.55 1.01 5.91
CA GLU A 52 -2.01 -0.24 5.39
C GLU A 52 -0.49 -0.35 5.57
N GLU A 53 0.27 0.74 5.44
CA GLU A 53 1.71 0.72 5.71
C GLU A 53 2.00 0.50 7.19
N VAL A 54 1.25 1.18 8.07
CA VAL A 54 1.39 0.99 9.53
C VAL A 54 1.11 -0.45 9.90
N THR A 55 -0.02 -1.01 9.43
CA THR A 55 -0.36 -2.42 9.70
C THR A 55 0.66 -3.39 9.11
N SER A 56 1.20 -3.09 7.92
CA SER A 56 2.26 -3.89 7.30
C SER A 56 3.57 -3.86 8.09
N GLN A 57 3.95 -2.70 8.64
CA GLN A 57 5.15 -2.55 9.47
C GLN A 57 5.00 -3.26 10.82
N LEU A 58 3.85 -3.12 11.48
CA LEU A 58 3.55 -3.87 12.70
C LEU A 58 3.61 -5.39 12.46
N ALA A 59 3.02 -5.86 11.35
CA ALA A 59 3.07 -7.27 10.99
C ALA A 59 4.51 -7.77 10.74
N LEU A 60 5.40 -6.94 10.19
CA LEU A 60 6.82 -7.25 10.08
C LEU A 60 7.50 -7.34 11.46
N GLN A 61 7.24 -6.39 12.34
CA GLN A 61 7.79 -6.36 13.70
C GLN A 61 7.35 -7.57 14.53
N HIS A 62 6.09 -8.00 14.38
CA HIS A 62 5.55 -9.20 15.01
C HIS A 62 5.91 -10.51 14.28
N GLY A 63 6.68 -10.46 13.19
CA GLY A 63 7.08 -11.65 12.43
C GLY A 63 5.93 -12.36 11.69
N GLN A 64 4.81 -11.67 11.45
CA GLN A 64 3.64 -12.19 10.73
C GLN A 64 3.73 -11.94 9.21
N SER A 65 4.60 -11.01 8.82
CA SER A 65 4.88 -10.67 7.43
C SER A 65 6.36 -10.84 7.11
N MET A 66 6.66 -10.93 5.83
CA MET A 66 8.01 -10.94 5.27
C MET A 66 8.16 -9.84 4.21
N LYS A 67 9.40 -9.38 4.03
CA LYS A 67 9.76 -8.40 3.01
C LYS A 67 10.47 -9.12 1.86
N VAL A 68 9.95 -8.99 0.65
CA VAL A 68 10.58 -9.48 -0.58
C VAL A 68 10.97 -8.31 -1.48
N TYR A 69 11.92 -8.51 -2.37
CA TYR A 69 12.46 -7.47 -3.24
C TYR A 69 12.15 -7.81 -4.69
N VAL A 70 11.32 -7.01 -5.35
CA VAL A 70 10.98 -7.18 -6.76
C VAL A 70 11.84 -6.24 -7.60
N TYR A 71 12.73 -6.80 -8.42
CA TYR A 71 13.61 -6.07 -9.31
C TYR A 71 12.97 -5.87 -10.67
N LYS A 72 12.98 -4.64 -11.16
CA LYS A 72 12.57 -4.30 -12.53
C LYS A 72 13.76 -4.40 -13.47
N ALA A 73 13.47 -4.54 -14.77
CA ALA A 73 14.50 -4.62 -15.81
C ALA A 73 15.41 -3.38 -15.90
N ASN A 74 14.99 -2.23 -15.38
CA ASN A 74 15.80 -1.01 -15.32
C ASN A 74 16.69 -0.91 -14.08
N GLY A 75 16.71 -1.91 -13.21
CA GLY A 75 17.49 -1.93 -11.97
C GLY A 75 16.76 -1.40 -10.74
N ASP A 76 15.56 -0.81 -10.90
CA ASP A 76 14.75 -0.40 -9.75
C ASP A 76 14.37 -1.60 -8.89
N CYS A 77 14.37 -1.40 -7.57
CA CYS A 77 14.00 -2.41 -6.60
C CYS A 77 12.79 -1.95 -5.78
N LEU A 78 11.73 -2.77 -5.76
CA LEU A 78 10.51 -2.53 -4.99
C LEU A 78 10.50 -3.43 -3.74
N PRO A 79 10.61 -2.86 -2.51
CA PRO A 79 10.49 -3.63 -1.28
C PRO A 79 9.01 -3.90 -0.97
N ILE A 80 8.56 -5.13 -1.23
CA ILE A 80 7.17 -5.53 -1.05
C ILE A 80 7.00 -6.31 0.24
N VAL A 81 6.01 -5.94 1.04
CA VAL A 81 5.65 -6.63 2.29
C VAL A 81 4.44 -7.52 2.03
N VAL A 82 4.54 -8.79 2.42
CA VAL A 82 3.48 -9.80 2.28
C VAL A 82 3.42 -10.67 3.54
N GLY A 83 2.25 -11.24 3.85
CA GLY A 83 2.12 -12.20 4.95
C GLY A 83 2.93 -13.48 4.73
N LEU A 84 3.30 -14.19 5.80
CA LEU A 84 4.08 -15.43 5.71
C LEU A 84 3.40 -16.54 4.89
N GLY A 85 2.06 -16.62 4.92
CA GLY A 85 1.26 -17.58 4.15
C GLY A 85 0.71 -17.03 2.84
N ALA A 86 1.26 -15.92 2.33
CA ALA A 86 0.74 -15.25 1.14
C ALA A 86 0.84 -16.13 -0.12
N THR A 87 -0.10 -15.92 -1.03
CA THR A 87 -0.10 -16.52 -2.37
C THR A 87 0.58 -15.62 -3.40
N VAL A 88 0.80 -16.15 -4.60
CA VAL A 88 1.25 -15.34 -5.75
C VAL A 88 0.28 -14.19 -6.06
N LEU A 89 -1.03 -14.42 -5.92
CA LEU A 89 -2.02 -13.36 -6.09
C LEU A 89 -1.86 -12.23 -5.08
N ASP A 90 -1.61 -12.57 -3.81
CA ASP A 90 -1.40 -11.59 -2.75
C ASP A 90 -0.12 -10.77 -2.99
N LEU A 91 0.94 -11.41 -3.50
CA LEU A 91 2.14 -10.71 -3.91
C LEU A 91 1.88 -9.73 -5.06
N LYS A 92 1.13 -10.14 -6.09
CA LYS A 92 0.73 -9.25 -7.20
C LYS A 92 -0.12 -8.07 -6.70
N ARG A 93 -1.03 -8.31 -5.75
CA ARG A 93 -1.81 -7.25 -5.10
C ARG A 93 -0.92 -6.30 -4.29
N ALA A 94 0.05 -6.82 -3.54
CA ALA A 94 0.98 -6.01 -2.77
C ALA A 94 1.89 -5.16 -3.69
N VAL A 95 2.38 -5.71 -4.81
CA VAL A 95 3.08 -4.94 -5.85
C VAL A 95 2.19 -3.82 -6.39
N ARG A 96 0.92 -4.12 -6.68
CA ARG A 96 -0.05 -3.11 -7.13
C ARG A 96 -0.18 -1.96 -6.15
N ARG A 97 -0.45 -2.27 -4.89
CA ARG A 97 -0.63 -1.27 -3.82
C ARG A 97 0.60 -0.41 -3.65
N HIS A 98 1.78 -1.04 -3.57
CA HIS A 98 3.05 -0.35 -3.42
C HIS A 98 3.33 0.62 -4.57
N VAL A 99 3.19 0.17 -5.83
CA VAL A 99 3.44 1.02 -6.99
C VAL A 99 2.41 2.13 -7.12
N THR A 100 1.13 1.86 -6.84
CA THR A 100 0.09 2.90 -6.84
C THR A 100 0.41 4.00 -5.83
N LEU A 101 0.70 3.62 -4.57
CA LEU A 101 1.07 4.59 -3.53
C LEU A 101 2.35 5.36 -3.87
N MET A 102 3.35 4.68 -4.45
CA MET A 102 4.59 5.31 -4.90
C MET A 102 4.32 6.39 -5.98
N LEU A 103 3.42 6.12 -6.94
CA LEU A 103 3.07 7.08 -8.00
C LEU A 103 2.27 8.26 -7.43
N GLU A 104 1.31 8.01 -6.55
CA GLU A 104 0.53 9.05 -5.87
C GLU A 104 1.45 10.02 -5.11
N ARG A 105 2.43 9.50 -4.37
CA ARG A 105 3.47 10.28 -3.67
C ARG A 105 4.36 11.11 -4.59
N GLN A 106 4.59 10.63 -5.81
CA GLN A 106 5.35 11.37 -6.82
C GLN A 106 4.50 12.42 -7.54
N GLY A 107 3.22 12.57 -7.18
CA GLY A 107 2.27 13.45 -7.89
C GLY A 107 1.93 12.94 -9.29
N ASP A 108 2.16 11.66 -9.56
CA ASP A 108 1.93 11.08 -10.87
C ASP A 108 0.49 10.55 -10.97
N SER A 109 -0.33 11.23 -11.77
CA SER A 109 -1.74 10.90 -11.98
C SER A 109 -1.97 9.73 -12.96
N ARG A 110 -0.91 9.06 -13.43
CA ARG A 110 -1.03 7.93 -14.35
C ARG A 110 -1.67 6.72 -13.67
N CYS A 111 -2.84 6.34 -14.15
CA CYS A 111 -3.49 5.08 -13.79
C CYS A 111 -2.88 3.90 -14.55
N LEU A 112 -2.30 2.94 -13.82
CA LEU A 112 -1.82 1.69 -14.41
C LEU A 112 -2.96 0.68 -14.60
N SER A 113 -3.10 0.16 -15.82
CA SER A 113 -3.96 -1.00 -16.07
C SER A 113 -3.26 -2.27 -15.56
N TRP A 114 -3.49 -2.62 -14.30
CA TRP A 114 -2.90 -3.82 -13.69
C TRP A 114 -3.24 -5.12 -14.42
N ARG A 115 -4.43 -5.19 -15.02
CA ARG A 115 -4.80 -6.30 -15.92
C ARG A 115 -3.85 -6.39 -17.11
N TYR A 116 -3.50 -5.27 -17.74
CA TYR A 116 -2.51 -5.25 -18.82
C TYR A 116 -1.11 -5.61 -18.31
N VAL A 117 -0.70 -5.04 -17.17
CA VAL A 117 0.61 -5.28 -16.55
C VAL A 117 0.83 -6.78 -16.33
N TRP A 118 -0.12 -7.48 -15.69
CA TRP A 118 0.01 -8.92 -15.43
C TRP A 118 -0.23 -9.81 -16.64
N ARG A 119 -0.96 -9.34 -17.65
CA ARG A 119 -1.08 -10.05 -18.93
C ARG A 119 0.23 -10.07 -19.71
N ASN A 120 1.00 -8.98 -19.61
CA ASN A 120 2.21 -8.77 -20.42
C ASN A 120 3.51 -9.01 -19.65
N ASN A 121 3.45 -9.24 -18.34
CA ASN A 121 4.61 -9.48 -17.49
C ASN A 121 4.32 -10.61 -16.50
N TYR A 122 5.35 -11.08 -15.81
CA TYR A 122 5.25 -12.05 -14.73
C TYR A 122 6.32 -11.77 -13.68
N LEU A 123 6.13 -12.33 -12.49
CA LEU A 123 7.17 -12.39 -11.47
C LEU A 123 7.91 -13.71 -11.62
N SER A 124 9.22 -13.71 -11.47
CA SER A 124 10.03 -14.93 -11.39
C SER A 124 10.89 -14.94 -10.14
N PHE A 125 11.12 -16.13 -9.61
CA PHE A 125 12.04 -16.38 -8.51
C PHE A 125 13.03 -17.44 -8.95
N ASN A 126 14.34 -17.14 -8.90
CA ASN A 126 15.41 -18.03 -9.38
C ASN A 126 15.17 -18.57 -10.81
N GLY A 127 14.65 -17.72 -11.71
CA GLY A 127 14.32 -18.11 -13.08
C GLY A 127 13.02 -18.90 -13.26
N GLN A 128 12.37 -19.33 -12.16
CA GLN A 128 11.07 -19.98 -12.22
C GLN A 128 9.93 -18.94 -12.26
N PRO A 129 9.04 -18.96 -13.27
CA PRO A 129 7.91 -18.04 -13.35
C PRO A 129 6.81 -18.40 -12.33
N LEU A 130 6.26 -17.39 -11.66
CA LEU A 130 5.11 -17.51 -10.75
C LEU A 130 3.81 -17.39 -11.55
N GLU A 131 3.37 -18.51 -12.13
CA GLU A 131 2.19 -18.54 -13.01
C GLU A 131 0.88 -18.81 -12.28
N ASN A 132 0.90 -19.67 -11.27
CA ASN A 132 -0.29 -20.03 -10.50
C ASN A 132 -0.55 -19.03 -9.37
N ASP A 133 -1.63 -18.25 -9.50
CA ASP A 133 -2.06 -17.24 -8.53
C ASP A 133 -2.41 -17.83 -7.15
N SER A 134 -2.86 -19.09 -7.10
CA SER A 134 -3.28 -19.75 -5.87
C SER A 134 -2.15 -20.43 -5.11
N SER A 135 -0.98 -20.61 -5.73
CA SER A 135 0.17 -21.25 -5.06
C SER A 135 0.72 -20.36 -3.96
N ALA A 136 1.05 -20.96 -2.82
CA ALA A 136 1.73 -20.26 -1.75
C ALA A 136 3.15 -19.85 -2.20
N LEU A 137 3.63 -18.71 -1.73
CA LEU A 137 5.00 -18.26 -2.04
C LEU A 137 6.06 -19.25 -1.53
N SER A 138 5.77 -19.94 -0.43
CA SER A 138 6.62 -20.99 0.14
C SER A 138 6.81 -22.19 -0.80
N GLU A 139 5.84 -22.51 -1.66
CA GLU A 139 5.96 -23.60 -2.66
C GLU A 139 7.06 -23.31 -3.69
N TYR A 140 7.32 -22.03 -3.97
CA TYR A 140 8.41 -21.58 -4.83
C TYR A 140 9.73 -21.40 -4.07
N GLY A 141 9.76 -21.67 -2.76
CA GLY A 141 10.92 -21.42 -1.90
C GLY A 141 11.17 -19.94 -1.59
N ILE A 142 10.17 -19.07 -1.80
CA ILE A 142 10.28 -17.65 -1.51
C ILE A 142 10.16 -17.44 0.00
N CYS A 143 11.17 -16.80 0.58
CA CYS A 143 11.24 -16.49 2.00
C CYS A 143 11.56 -15.01 2.22
N ASN A 144 11.71 -14.63 3.49
CA ASN A 144 12.06 -13.26 3.85
C ASN A 144 13.37 -12.83 3.19
N LYS A 145 13.36 -11.62 2.62
CA LYS A 145 14.41 -11.02 1.79
C LYS A 145 14.64 -11.71 0.44
N GLY A 146 13.71 -12.57 0.01
CA GLY A 146 13.73 -13.18 -1.32
C GLY A 146 13.77 -12.12 -2.43
N LYS A 147 14.55 -12.39 -3.49
CA LYS A 147 14.71 -11.52 -4.66
C LYS A 147 13.94 -12.10 -5.83
N LEU A 148 12.99 -11.34 -6.35
CA LEU A 148 12.19 -11.71 -7.51
C LEU A 148 12.49 -10.74 -8.65
N ASP A 149 12.31 -11.21 -9.88
CA ASP A 149 12.42 -10.38 -11.07
C ASP A 149 11.04 -10.11 -11.66
N PHE A 150 10.83 -8.88 -12.10
CA PHE A 150 9.66 -8.47 -12.88
C PHE A 150 10.01 -8.58 -14.37
N VAL A 151 9.50 -9.61 -15.02
CA VAL A 151 9.93 -10.01 -16.37
C VAL A 151 8.82 -9.79 -17.39
N LYS A 152 9.17 -9.25 -18.56
CA LYS A 152 8.26 -9.08 -19.69
C LYS A 152 8.03 -10.42 -20.41
N ARG A 153 6.78 -10.74 -20.72
CA ARG A 153 6.44 -11.91 -21.55
C ARG A 153 6.83 -11.63 -23.01
N PHE A 154 7.67 -12.48 -23.57
CA PHE A 154 7.92 -12.47 -25.02
C PHE A 154 6.70 -13.07 -25.73
N ARG A 155 6.06 -12.32 -26.64
CA ARG A 155 5.06 -12.91 -27.54
C ARG A 155 5.82 -13.62 -28.64
N THR A 156 5.65 -14.93 -28.78
CA THR A 156 5.93 -15.60 -30.06
C THR A 156 5.00 -14.97 -31.10
N LYS A 157 5.54 -14.33 -32.14
CA LYS A 157 4.76 -14.01 -33.32
C LYS A 157 4.28 -15.35 -33.88
N SER A 158 2.99 -15.65 -33.77
CA SER A 158 2.39 -16.72 -34.57
C SER A 158 2.76 -16.44 -36.02
N SER A 159 3.57 -17.30 -36.63
CA SER A 159 3.87 -17.23 -38.05
C SER A 159 2.54 -17.14 -38.79
N ILE A 160 2.31 -16.03 -39.50
CA ILE A 160 1.19 -15.89 -40.42
C ILE A 160 1.38 -17.01 -41.44
N LYS A 161 0.64 -18.11 -41.29
CA LYS A 161 0.54 -19.11 -42.35
C LYS A 161 -0.29 -18.43 -43.42
N HIS A 162 0.36 -17.97 -44.48
CA HIS A 162 -0.32 -17.69 -45.74
C HIS A 162 -0.99 -19.00 -46.17
N SER A 163 -2.31 -19.06 -46.01
CA SER A 163 -3.13 -20.08 -46.65
C SER A 163 -3.21 -19.69 -48.13
N ASN A 164 -2.32 -20.27 -48.95
CA ASN A 164 -2.58 -20.36 -50.38
C ASN A 164 -3.59 -21.49 -50.59
N ARG A 165 -4.87 -21.13 -50.71
CA ARG A 165 -5.78 -21.74 -51.68
C ARG A 165 -7.03 -20.89 -51.86
#